data_AF-A0A329WDA3-F1
#
_entry.id   AF-A0A329WDA3-F1
#
_cell.length_a   1.000
_cell.length_b   1.000
_cell.length_c   1.000
_cell.angle_alpha   90.00
_cell.angle_beta   90.00
_cell.angle_gamma   90.00
#
_symmetry.space_group_name_H-M   'P 1'
#
loop_
_entity.id
_entity.type
_entity.pdbx_description
1 polymer ?
#
loop_
_entity_poly.entity_id
_entity_poly.type
_entity_poly.pdbx_seq_one_letter_code
_entity_poly.pdbx_strand_id
1 'polypeptide(L)'
;MTYIKEIKPDQNESKVIKDLIDHIVFDEKLDNQYDFLERASIFAQELPRSIREEFYHFKRHEKYAAIHVKDNPVLLNGVQPTPRKLIELEDGYKINDAKILLGIYPCSLKLLDFRPNEVHGIHHENIHYR
;
A
#
# COMPACT_ATOMS: atom_id res chain seq x y z
N MET A 1 28.16 -1.28 -1.76
CA MET A 1 27.51 -0.07 -1.19
C MET A 1 26.04 -0.17 -1.50
N THR A 2 25.18 -0.27 -0.48
CA THR A 2 23.73 -0.48 -0.66
C THR A 2 23.09 0.86 -0.99
N TYR A 3 22.51 0.98 -2.18
CA TYR A 3 21.85 2.21 -2.62
C TYR A 3 20.38 2.19 -2.19
N ILE A 4 19.96 3.22 -1.44
CA ILE A 4 18.58 3.41 -0.96
C ILE A 4 18.04 4.66 -1.65
N LYS A 5 16.87 4.53 -2.28
CA LYS A 5 16.17 5.66 -2.89
C LYS A 5 15.26 6.30 -1.84
N GLU A 6 15.50 7.57 -1.53
CA GLU A 6 14.58 8.36 -0.71
C GLU A 6 13.53 9.02 -1.59
N ILE A 7 12.27 8.96 -1.15
CA ILE A 7 11.16 9.75 -1.69
C ILE A 7 10.43 10.43 -0.52
N LYS A 8 9.85 11.59 -0.77
CA LYS A 8 9.11 12.36 0.23
C LYS A 8 7.84 12.90 -0.43
N PRO A 9 6.65 12.63 0.13
CA PRO A 9 5.43 13.26 -0.34
C PRO A 9 5.53 14.78 -0.18
N ASP A 10 5.11 15.53 -1.20
CA ASP A 10 4.95 16.98 -1.06
C ASP A 10 3.75 17.32 -0.16
N GLN A 11 3.46 18.61 0.03
CA GLN A 11 2.36 19.05 0.90
C GLN A 11 0.97 18.58 0.40
N ASN A 12 0.75 18.58 -0.91
CA ASN A 12 -0.51 18.14 -1.51
C ASN A 12 -0.64 16.62 -1.45
N GLU A 13 0.44 15.90 -1.76
CA GLU A 13 0.50 14.44 -1.66
C GLU A 13 0.31 13.97 -0.22
N SER A 14 0.92 14.66 0.75
CA SER A 14 0.72 14.41 2.17
C SER A 14 -0.74 14.59 2.57
N LYS A 15 -1.41 15.63 2.06
CA LYS A 15 -2.84 15.84 2.31
C LYS A 15 -3.68 14.69 1.73
N VAL A 16 -3.42 14.29 0.50
CA VAL A 16 -4.14 13.17 -0.14
C VAL A 16 -3.94 11.86 0.63
N ILE A 17 -2.72 11.57 1.06
CA ILE A 17 -2.43 10.38 1.89
C ILE A 17 -3.20 10.46 3.22
N LYS A 18 -3.23 11.64 3.86
CA LYS A 18 -3.95 11.83 5.12
C LYS A 18 -5.45 11.63 4.94
N ASP A 19 -6.04 12.23 3.91
CA ASP A 19 -7.47 12.14 3.61
C ASP A 19 -7.87 10.67 3.33
N LEU A 20 -7.03 9.91 2.62
CA LEU A 20 -7.23 8.48 2.40
C LEU A 20 -7.17 7.68 3.71
N ILE A 21 -6.19 7.96 4.56
CA ILE A 21 -6.07 7.28 5.85
C ILE A 21 -7.27 7.59 6.74
N ASP A 22 -7.69 8.85 6.80
CA ASP A 22 -8.85 9.28 7.61
C ASP A 22 -10.12 8.61 7.14
N HIS A 23 -10.33 8.51 5.83
CA HIS A 23 -11.46 7.78 5.28
C HIS A 23 -11.52 6.33 5.79
N ILE A 24 -10.36 5.65 5.89
CA ILE A 24 -10.27 4.27 6.37
C ILE A 24 -10.47 4.19 7.89
N VAL A 25 -9.86 5.10 8.65
CA VAL A 25 -9.98 5.15 10.13
C VAL A 25 -11.42 5.40 10.57
N PHE A 26 -12.16 6.25 9.86
CA PHE A 26 -13.52 6.62 10.20
C PHE A 26 -14.59 5.65 9.68
N ASP A 27 -14.22 4.64 8.88
CA ASP A 27 -15.13 3.55 8.50
C ASP A 27 -15.04 2.43 9.53
N GLU A 28 -16.08 2.29 10.37
CA GLU A 28 -16.18 1.23 11.38
C GLU A 28 -16.09 -0.18 10.80
N LYS A 29 -16.27 -0.37 9.48
CA LYS A 29 -16.09 -1.67 8.82
C LYS A 29 -14.64 -1.99 8.48
N LEU A 30 -13.71 -1.05 8.67
CA LEU A 30 -12.30 -1.15 8.31
C LEU A 30 -11.36 -0.97 9.50
N ASP A 31 -11.89 -0.81 10.72
CA ASP A 31 -11.07 -0.72 11.92
C ASP A 31 -10.49 -2.09 12.33
N ASN A 32 -11.09 -3.18 11.85
CA ASN A 32 -10.56 -4.54 11.90
C ASN A 32 -9.43 -4.74 10.87
N GLN A 33 -8.29 -5.26 11.34
CA GLN A 33 -7.11 -5.48 10.49
C GLN A 33 -7.38 -6.39 9.29
N TYR A 34 -8.18 -7.45 9.43
CA TYR A 34 -8.42 -8.41 8.36
C TYR A 34 -9.31 -7.80 7.28
N ASP A 35 -10.42 -7.18 7.68
CA ASP A 35 -11.34 -6.50 6.75
C ASP A 35 -10.65 -5.38 5.97
N PHE A 36 -9.78 -4.63 6.64
CA PHE A 36 -8.92 -3.63 5.99
C PHE A 36 -7.98 -4.27 4.95
N LEU A 37 -7.26 -5.34 5.31
CA LEU A 37 -6.28 -5.97 4.43
C LEU A 37 -6.91 -6.56 3.16
N GLU A 38 -8.15 -7.06 3.22
CA GLU A 38 -8.88 -7.54 2.04
C GLU A 38 -9.11 -6.42 1.01
N ARG A 39 -9.22 -5.16 1.46
CA ARG A 39 -9.49 -4.00 0.61
C ARG A 39 -8.29 -3.09 0.41
N ALA A 40 -7.17 -3.33 1.11
CA ALA A 40 -5.95 -2.52 1.05
C ALA A 40 -5.42 -2.34 -0.38
N SER A 41 -5.65 -3.33 -1.25
CA SER A 41 -5.31 -3.26 -2.67
C SER A 41 -6.09 -2.18 -3.43
N ILE A 42 -7.37 -1.99 -3.12
CA ILE A 42 -8.20 -0.95 -3.72
C ILE A 42 -7.69 0.42 -3.27
N PHE A 43 -7.48 0.59 -1.95
CA PHE A 43 -6.95 1.84 -1.39
C PHE A 43 -5.55 2.19 -1.91
N ALA A 44 -4.73 1.18 -2.24
CA ALA A 44 -3.41 1.43 -2.82
C ALA A 44 -3.46 2.13 -4.19
N GLN A 45 -4.57 2.05 -4.93
CA GLN A 45 -4.73 2.79 -6.19
C GLN A 45 -5.01 4.28 -5.98
N GLU A 46 -5.51 4.65 -4.80
CA GLU A 46 -5.82 6.03 -4.41
C GLU A 46 -4.60 6.79 -3.88
N LEU A 47 -3.44 6.12 -3.73
CA LEU A 47 -2.19 6.80 -3.41
C LEU A 47 -1.81 7.82 -4.49
N PRO A 48 -1.07 8.89 -4.11
CA PRO A 48 -0.50 9.82 -5.07
C PRO A 48 0.22 9.11 -6.21
N ARG A 49 -0.04 9.58 -7.44
CA ARG A 49 0.47 8.95 -8.66
C ARG A 49 2.00 8.83 -8.66
N SER A 50 2.70 9.87 -8.24
CA SER A 50 4.16 9.92 -8.10
C SER A 50 4.71 8.77 -7.24
N ILE A 51 4.09 8.51 -6.08
CA ILE A 51 4.48 7.43 -5.17
C ILE A 51 4.21 6.07 -5.81
N ARG A 52 3.05 5.89 -6.45
CA ARG A 52 2.72 4.65 -7.17
C ARG A 52 3.71 4.38 -8.31
N GLU A 53 4.11 5.41 -9.04
CA GLU A 53 5.10 5.31 -10.11
C GLU A 53 6.48 4.94 -9.56
N GLU A 54 6.93 5.54 -8.45
CA GLU A 54 8.19 5.18 -7.80
C GLU A 54 8.18 3.71 -7.31
N PHE A 55 7.09 3.25 -6.69
CA PHE A 55 6.92 1.84 -6.33
C PHE A 55 6.93 0.91 -7.56
N TYR A 56 6.33 1.35 -8.67
CA TYR A 56 6.39 0.62 -9.94
C TYR A 56 7.81 0.52 -10.49
N HIS A 57 8.52 1.63 -10.55
CA HIS A 57 9.89 1.65 -11.03
C HIS A 57 10.81 0.80 -10.16
N PHE A 58 10.64 0.84 -8.84
CA PHE A 58 11.38 -0.01 -7.92
C PHE A 58 11.17 -1.49 -8.20
N LYS A 59 9.91 -1.93 -8.25
CA LYS A 59 9.57 -3.34 -8.44
C LYS A 59 10.02 -3.87 -9.80
N ARG A 60 9.98 -3.04 -10.85
CA ARG A 60 10.33 -3.45 -12.22
C ARG A 60 11.81 -3.42 -12.54
N HIS A 61 12.57 -2.50 -11.96
CA HIS A 61 13.97 -2.28 -12.34
C HIS A 61 14.96 -2.69 -11.25
N GLU A 62 14.52 -2.79 -10.00
CA GLU A 62 15.33 -3.20 -8.84
C GLU A 62 16.70 -2.48 -8.76
N LYS A 63 16.75 -1.21 -9.23
CA LYS A 63 17.98 -0.41 -9.34
C LYS A 63 18.59 -0.04 -7.98
N TYR A 64 17.79 -0.09 -6.92
CA TYR A 64 18.16 0.18 -5.55
C TYR A 64 17.66 -0.96 -4.66
N ALA A 65 18.26 -1.11 -3.48
CA ALA A 65 17.93 -2.20 -2.56
C ALA A 65 16.66 -1.91 -1.74
N ALA A 66 16.30 -0.64 -1.57
CA ALA A 66 15.13 -0.22 -0.81
C ALA A 66 14.62 1.17 -1.24
N ILE A 67 13.33 1.41 -1.02
CA ILE A 67 12.73 2.74 -0.98
C ILE A 67 12.53 3.16 0.47
N HIS A 68 12.92 4.39 0.79
CA HIS A 68 12.58 5.06 2.03
C HIS A 68 11.59 6.20 1.73
N VAL A 69 10.33 6.03 2.16
CA VAL A 69 9.30 7.09 2.07
C VAL A 69 9.33 7.91 3.36
N LYS A 70 9.74 9.17 3.27
CA LYS A 70 9.95 10.07 4.42
C LYS A 70 8.74 10.95 4.70
N ASP A 71 8.67 11.43 5.94
CA ASP A 71 7.72 12.46 6.38
C ASP A 71 6.24 12.09 6.11
N ASN A 72 5.89 10.82 6.33
CA ASN A 72 4.53 10.34 6.19
C ASN A 72 3.58 11.03 7.20
N PRO A 73 2.35 11.39 6.78
CA PRO A 73 1.39 12.13 7.62
C PRO A 73 0.63 11.21 8.58
N VAL A 74 1.34 10.42 9.39
CA VAL A 74 0.78 9.48 10.37
C VAL A 74 1.20 9.87 11.79
N LEU A 75 0.47 9.38 12.80
CA LEU A 75 0.71 9.60 14.22
C LEU A 75 0.72 11.08 14.61
N LEU A 76 0.02 11.93 13.84
CA LEU A 76 -0.03 13.38 14.08
C LEU A 76 -0.74 13.74 15.39
N ASN A 77 -1.64 12.87 15.87
CA ASN A 77 -2.33 13.01 17.14
C ASN A 77 -1.53 12.43 18.33
N GLY A 78 -0.28 12.03 18.10
CA GLY A 78 0.62 11.50 19.11
C GLY A 78 0.86 9.99 19.01
N VAL A 79 2.01 9.57 19.51
CA VAL A 79 2.43 8.17 19.56
C VAL A 79 1.94 7.57 20.89
N GLN A 80 1.16 6.50 20.82
CA GLN A 80 0.78 5.73 22.01
C GLN A 80 2.00 4.98 22.58
N PRO A 81 2.00 4.60 23.87
CA PRO A 81 3.09 3.83 24.45
C PRO A 81 3.40 2.56 23.65
N THR A 82 4.69 2.27 23.45
CA THR A 82 5.09 1.03 22.78
C THR A 82 4.53 -0.18 23.56
N PRO A 83 3.78 -1.08 22.90
CA PRO A 83 3.22 -2.25 23.56
C PRO A 83 4.30 -3.15 24.16
N ARG A 84 4.00 -3.78 25.30
CA ARG A 84 4.89 -4.76 25.96
C ARG A 84 4.70 -6.20 25.48
N LYS A 85 3.67 -6.43 24.67
CA LYS A 85 3.27 -7.73 24.11
C LYS A 85 2.61 -7.51 22.75
N LEU A 86 2.35 -8.60 22.04
CA LEU A 86 1.61 -8.59 20.78
C LEU A 86 0.15 -8.22 21.05
N ILE A 87 -0.26 -7.02 20.69
CA ILE A 87 -1.61 -6.48 20.95
C ILE A 87 -2.57 -6.69 19.77
N GLU A 88 -2.03 -7.01 18.59
CA GLU A 88 -2.81 -7.23 17.38
C GLU A 88 -3.78 -8.44 17.47
N LEU A 89 -3.61 -9.29 18.49
CA LEU A 89 -4.46 -10.45 18.77
C LEU A 89 -5.48 -10.20 19.89
N GLU A 90 -5.50 -9.01 20.48
CA GLU A 90 -6.40 -8.69 21.58
C GLU A 90 -7.81 -8.34 21.07
N ASP A 91 -8.83 -8.77 21.81
CA ASP A 91 -10.21 -8.42 21.50
C ASP A 91 -10.40 -6.90 21.50
N GLY A 92 -10.98 -6.38 20.43
CA GLY A 92 -11.21 -4.94 20.25
C GLY A 92 -9.97 -4.16 19.80
N TYR A 93 -8.86 -4.82 19.43
CA TYR A 93 -7.76 -4.15 18.75
C TYR A 93 -8.23 -3.49 17.45
N LYS A 94 -7.86 -2.22 17.29
CA LYS A 94 -8.13 -1.43 16.08
C LYS A 94 -6.83 -0.98 15.45
N ILE A 95 -6.75 -1.04 14.13
CA ILE A 95 -5.59 -0.53 13.41
C ILE A 95 -5.51 1.00 13.53
N ASN A 96 -4.29 1.54 13.60
CA ASN A 96 -4.04 2.98 13.57
C ASN A 96 -3.60 3.45 12.18
N ASP A 97 -3.50 4.76 12.00
CA ASP A 97 -3.07 5.42 10.77
C ASP A 97 -1.74 4.88 10.20
N ALA A 98 -0.74 4.67 11.04
CA ALA A 98 0.55 4.11 10.63
C ALA A 98 0.43 2.67 10.12
N LYS A 99 -0.38 1.83 10.78
CA LYS A 99 -0.63 0.44 10.36
C LYS A 99 -1.43 0.38 9.07
N ILE A 100 -2.36 1.31 8.86
CA ILE A 100 -3.07 1.46 7.59
C ILE A 100 -2.07 1.75 6.47
N LEU A 101 -1.20 2.75 6.64
CA LEU A 101 -0.22 3.09 5.62
C LEU A 101 0.74 1.92 5.32
N LEU A 102 1.15 1.19 6.36
CA LEU A 102 1.96 -0.02 6.26
C LEU A 102 1.25 -1.14 5.47
N GLY A 103 -0.08 -1.21 5.51
CA GLY A 103 -0.86 -2.16 4.71
C GLY A 103 -1.01 -1.71 3.24
N ILE A 104 -1.16 -0.41 2.99
CA ILE A 104 -1.41 0.13 1.64
C ILE A 104 -0.14 0.10 0.77
N TYR A 105 1.02 0.50 1.31
CA TYR A 105 2.26 0.61 0.52
C TYR A 105 2.68 -0.70 -0.16
N PRO A 106 2.71 -1.86 0.53
CA PRO A 106 3.04 -3.14 -0.10
C PRO A 106 2.03 -3.56 -1.16
N CYS A 107 0.75 -3.20 -1.02
CA CYS A 107 -0.26 -3.48 -2.02
C CYS A 107 0.00 -2.72 -3.33
N SER A 108 0.55 -1.50 -3.27
CA SER A 108 0.98 -0.76 -4.46
C SER A 108 2.16 -1.43 -5.19
N LEU A 109 2.95 -2.26 -4.50
CA LEU A 109 4.03 -3.06 -5.12
C LEU A 109 3.46 -4.30 -5.83
N LYS A 110 2.46 -4.98 -5.23
CA LYS A 110 1.88 -6.23 -5.74
C LYS A 110 0.89 -6.05 -6.89
N LEU A 111 0.13 -4.96 -6.90
CA LEU A 111 -0.90 -4.72 -7.94
C LEU A 111 -0.32 -4.50 -9.35
N LEU A 112 0.99 -4.37 -9.44
CA LEU A 112 1.72 -4.18 -10.68
C LEU A 112 1.99 -5.51 -11.40
N ASP A 113 1.86 -6.64 -10.70
CA ASP A 113 1.96 -7.97 -11.29
C ASP A 113 0.66 -8.38 -12.02
N PHE A 114 -0.46 -7.69 -11.77
CA PHE A 114 -1.80 -7.99 -12.32
C PHE A 114 -2.16 -7.16 -13.58
N ARG A 115 -1.19 -6.71 -14.38
CA ARG A 115 -1.51 -6.08 -15.68
C ARG A 115 -1.55 -7.12 -16.81
N PRO A 116 -2.65 -7.20 -17.60
CA PRO A 116 -2.92 -8.24 -18.60
C PRO A 116 -2.09 -8.16 -19.89
N ASN A 117 -0.99 -7.39 -19.91
CA ASN A 117 -0.19 -7.22 -21.12
C ASN A 117 0.81 -8.37 -21.36
N GLU A 118 0.82 -9.39 -20.51
CA GLU A 118 1.50 -10.68 -20.76
C GLU A 118 0.57 -11.75 -21.35
N VAL A 119 -0.63 -11.38 -21.84
CA VAL A 119 -1.41 -12.21 -22.77
C VAL A 119 -1.00 -11.88 -24.21
N HIS A 120 0.25 -12.15 -24.56
CA HIS A 120 0.68 -12.28 -25.95
C HIS A 120 1.22 -13.70 -26.12
N GLY A 121 0.35 -14.62 -26.55
CA GLY A 121 0.77 -16.00 -26.82
C GLY A 121 -0.32 -17.07 -26.90
N ILE A 122 -1.61 -16.75 -26.84
CA ILE A 122 -2.64 -17.74 -27.19
C ILE A 122 -2.94 -17.57 -28.68
N HIS A 123 -2.20 -18.30 -29.51
CA HIS A 123 -2.63 -18.61 -30.86
C HIS A 123 -3.97 -19.35 -30.77
N HIS A 124 -5.05 -18.69 -31.22
CA HIS A 124 -6.30 -19.35 -31.52
C HIS A 124 -6.09 -20.27 -32.74
N GLU A 125 -5.62 -21.48 -32.50
CA GLU A 125 -5.78 -22.56 -33.48
C GLU A 125 -7.13 -23.25 -33.25
N ASN A 126 -7.85 -23.35 -34.36
CA ASN A 126 -9.22 -23.83 -34.47
C ASN A 126 -9.42 -25.20 -33.83
N ILE A 127 -10.32 -25.30 -32.85
CA ILE A 127 -10.92 -26.58 -32.47
C ILE A 127 -12.30 -26.65 -33.10
N HIS A 128 -12.37 -27.33 -34.24
CA HIS A 128 -13.62 -27.79 -34.83
C HIS A 128 -14.24 -28.86 -33.91
N TYR A 129 -15.46 -28.61 -33.44
CA TYR A 129 -16.29 -29.66 -32.84
C TYR A 129 -16.68 -30.67 -33.94
N ARG A 130 -16.31 -31.93 -33.73
CA ARG A 130 -16.97 -33.11 -34.32
C ARG A 130 -17.40 -34.02 -33.18
#